data_AF-A0A166T3F1-F1
#
_entry.id   AF-A0A166T3F1-F1
#
_cell.length_a   1.000
_cell.length_b   1.000
_cell.length_c   1.000
_cell.angle_alpha   90.00
_cell.angle_beta   90.00
_cell.angle_gamma   90.00
#
_symmetry.space_group_name_H-M   'P 1'
#
loop_
_entity.id
_entity.type
_entity.pdbx_description
1 polymer ?
#
loop_
_entity_poly.entity_id
_entity_poly.type
_entity_poly.pdbx_seq_one_letter_code
_entity_poly.pdbx_strand_id
1 'polypeptide(L)'
;MRSFDRSIHLSKAFLWRQYRSLGARMFLTPIGYGAFFLLVALLAARAPNLLTGTTERSIQLSASRYFVGVDDADASVLALVLIQGPYMLSIFGAVTGLRVGRKFAQREIESGRFELVLAAPYEPDEVFRGLLTGSILLTLAQLFVLAVIGLGGALALLVSLDVSLTSQFDHLAYVSFLTPIPATLWAVVVTVAVSFFSGTDRLINNVRNVTNVVAVAPALGTLLVLSFYPDVDLFTVALATFGLCAVGTVVASVAIDTWFAVETVLSG
;
A
#
# COMPACT_ATOMS: atom_id res chain seq x y z
N MET A 1 7.32 1.58 -29.05
CA MET A 1 6.07 0.78 -29.13
C MET A 1 6.34 -0.71 -28.90
N ARG A 2 7.27 -1.35 -29.62
CA ARG A 2 7.61 -2.78 -29.41
C ARG A 2 8.11 -3.15 -27.99
N SER A 3 8.83 -2.27 -27.30
CA SER A 3 9.36 -2.55 -25.96
C SER A 3 8.30 -2.56 -24.86
N PHE A 4 7.34 -1.64 -24.93
CA PHE A 4 6.22 -1.59 -23.98
C PHE A 4 5.34 -2.84 -24.05
N ASP A 5 5.03 -3.30 -25.27
CA ASP A 5 4.26 -4.53 -25.48
C ASP A 5 4.98 -5.77 -24.91
N ARG A 6 6.31 -5.82 -25.04
CA ARG A 6 7.16 -6.87 -24.45
C ARG A 6 7.13 -6.84 -22.93
N SER A 7 7.26 -5.66 -22.31
CA SER A 7 7.15 -5.50 -20.86
C SER A 7 5.78 -5.91 -20.33
N ILE A 8 4.70 -5.62 -21.06
CA ILE A 8 3.35 -6.11 -20.69
C ILE A 8 3.26 -7.63 -20.81
N HIS A 9 3.83 -8.22 -21.84
CA HIS A 9 3.82 -9.68 -21.99
C HIS A 9 4.60 -10.36 -20.86
N LEU A 10 5.76 -9.82 -20.50
CA LEU A 10 6.56 -10.26 -19.36
C LEU A 10 5.80 -10.09 -18.03
N SER A 11 5.12 -8.95 -17.81
CA SER A 11 4.35 -8.75 -16.57
C SER A 11 3.24 -9.79 -16.41
N LYS A 12 2.52 -10.11 -17.49
CA LYS A 12 1.53 -11.20 -17.52
C LYS A 12 2.17 -12.55 -17.22
N ALA A 13 3.32 -12.86 -17.81
CA ALA A 13 4.04 -14.10 -17.56
C ALA A 13 4.47 -14.22 -16.09
N PHE A 14 5.00 -13.15 -15.50
CA PHE A 14 5.38 -13.12 -14.09
C PHE A 14 4.16 -13.29 -13.16
N LEU A 15 3.06 -12.59 -13.44
CA LEU A 15 1.80 -12.72 -12.69
C LEU A 15 1.24 -14.14 -12.76
N TRP A 16 1.17 -14.71 -13.95
CA TRP A 16 0.69 -16.08 -14.17
C TRP A 16 1.53 -17.09 -13.40
N ARG A 17 2.86 -16.94 -13.44
CA ARG A 17 3.79 -17.80 -12.68
C ARG A 17 3.57 -17.68 -11.18
N GLN A 18 3.38 -16.46 -10.67
CA GLN A 18 3.11 -16.25 -9.26
C GLN A 18 1.82 -16.93 -8.82
N TYR A 19 0.76 -16.72 -9.61
CA TYR A 19 -0.53 -17.36 -9.38
C TYR A 19 -0.41 -18.89 -9.41
N ARG A 20 0.34 -19.46 -10.36
CA ARG A 20 0.56 -20.92 -10.41
C ARG A 20 1.35 -21.43 -9.21
N SER A 21 2.31 -20.66 -8.69
CA SER A 21 3.16 -21.09 -7.57
C SER A 21 2.47 -21.00 -6.20
N LEU A 22 1.68 -19.95 -5.98
CA LEU A 22 1.05 -19.66 -4.68
C LEU A 22 -0.45 -19.91 -4.67
N GLY A 23 -1.12 -19.88 -5.82
CA GLY A 23 -2.57 -19.97 -5.95
C GLY A 23 -3.29 -18.96 -5.07
N ALA A 24 -4.36 -19.41 -4.42
CA ALA A 24 -5.12 -18.60 -3.48
C ALA A 24 -4.33 -18.18 -2.21
N ARG A 25 -3.22 -18.86 -1.88
CA ARG A 25 -2.44 -18.56 -0.67
C ARG A 25 -1.82 -17.16 -0.70
N MET A 26 -1.66 -16.56 -1.88
CA MET A 26 -1.17 -15.19 -2.01
C MET A 26 -2.11 -14.15 -1.38
N PHE A 27 -3.39 -14.50 -1.18
CA PHE A 27 -4.38 -13.62 -0.56
C PHE A 27 -4.56 -13.83 0.95
N LEU A 28 -3.94 -14.85 1.56
CA LEU A 28 -4.09 -15.09 3.00
C LEU A 28 -3.58 -13.92 3.86
N THR A 29 -2.50 -13.26 3.42
CA THR A 29 -1.95 -12.09 4.14
C THR A 29 -2.90 -10.89 4.09
N PRO A 30 -3.35 -10.40 2.92
CA PRO A 30 -4.30 -9.28 2.87
C PRO A 30 -5.64 -9.64 3.54
N ILE A 31 -6.11 -10.89 3.45
CA ILE A 31 -7.29 -11.35 4.20
C ILE A 31 -7.06 -11.21 5.71
N GLY A 32 -5.93 -11.71 6.22
CA GLY A 32 -5.59 -11.62 7.64
C GLY A 32 -5.47 -10.18 8.14
N TYR A 33 -4.83 -9.30 7.36
CA TYR A 33 -4.76 -7.87 7.69
C TYR A 33 -6.12 -7.17 7.63
N GLY A 34 -6.98 -7.52 6.67
CA GLY A 34 -8.33 -6.96 6.58
C GLY A 34 -9.20 -7.40 7.75
N ALA A 35 -9.13 -8.68 8.13
CA ALA A 35 -9.82 -9.21 9.30
C ALA A 35 -9.31 -8.59 10.61
N PHE A 36 -7.99 -8.41 10.74
CA PHE A 36 -7.39 -7.74 11.90
C PHE A 36 -7.83 -6.27 11.99
N PHE A 37 -7.82 -5.55 10.86
CA PHE A 37 -8.32 -4.18 10.79
C PHE A 37 -9.79 -4.09 11.23
N LEU A 38 -10.63 -4.99 10.72
CA LEU A 38 -12.04 -5.04 11.08
C LEU A 38 -12.24 -5.34 12.58
N LEU A 39 -11.43 -6.23 13.16
CA LEU A 39 -11.45 -6.51 14.59
C LEU A 39 -11.04 -5.28 15.41
N VAL A 40 -10.01 -4.54 15.00
CA VAL A 40 -9.62 -3.28 15.66
C VAL A 40 -10.74 -2.25 15.56
N ALA A 41 -11.36 -2.10 14.39
CA ALA A 41 -12.48 -1.18 14.18
C ALA A 41 -13.68 -1.53 15.07
N LEU A 42 -14.03 -2.82 15.17
CA LEU A 42 -15.07 -3.35 16.05
C LEU A 42 -14.77 -3.07 17.52
N LEU A 43 -13.55 -3.36 17.97
CA LEU A 43 -13.14 -3.12 19.36
C LEU A 43 -13.20 -1.64 19.72
N ALA A 44 -12.69 -0.79 18.83
CA ALA A 44 -12.71 0.65 19.04
C ALA A 44 -14.14 1.24 19.00
N ALA A 45 -15.04 0.68 18.18
CA ALA A 45 -16.44 1.08 18.17
C ALA A 45 -17.20 0.65 19.45
N ARG A 46 -16.87 -0.51 20.01
CA ARG A 46 -17.56 -1.05 21.21
C ARG A 46 -16.93 -0.61 22.54
N ALA A 47 -15.65 -0.28 22.53
CA ALA A 47 -14.89 0.09 23.72
C ALA A 47 -13.91 1.24 23.39
N PRO A 48 -14.42 2.46 23.11
CA PRO A 48 -13.59 3.60 22.70
C PRO A 48 -12.53 3.97 23.75
N ASN A 49 -12.80 3.69 25.03
CA ASN A 49 -11.88 3.91 26.16
C ASN A 49 -10.57 3.10 26.09
N LEU A 50 -10.46 2.13 25.17
CA LEU A 50 -9.23 1.37 24.93
C LEU A 50 -8.27 2.09 23.96
N LEU A 51 -8.72 3.15 23.29
CA LEU A 51 -7.88 3.95 22.41
C LEU A 51 -6.95 4.84 23.25
N THR A 52 -5.74 5.10 22.73
CA THR A 52 -4.82 6.04 23.37
C THR A 52 -5.37 7.47 23.27
N GLY A 53 -5.13 8.31 24.28
CA GLY A 53 -5.75 9.64 24.36
C GLY A 53 -5.48 10.57 23.17
N THR A 54 -4.39 10.39 22.42
CA THR A 54 -4.15 11.15 21.17
C THR A 54 -5.05 10.68 20.03
N THR A 55 -5.26 9.37 19.90
CA THR A 55 -6.12 8.76 18.88
C THR A 55 -7.59 9.08 19.17
N GLU A 56 -7.99 8.96 20.43
CA GLU A 56 -9.34 9.30 20.90
C GLU A 56 -9.66 10.78 20.61
N ARG A 57 -8.75 11.69 20.96
CA ARG A 57 -8.93 13.13 20.70
C ARG A 57 -9.02 13.44 19.20
N SER A 58 -8.21 12.79 18.36
CA SER A 58 -8.27 12.97 16.90
C SER A 58 -9.62 12.49 16.34
N ILE A 59 -10.16 11.37 16.84
CA ILE A 59 -11.47 10.85 16.46
C ILE A 59 -12.59 11.79 16.89
N GLN A 60 -12.58 12.29 18.13
CA GLN A 60 -13.59 13.24 18.63
C GLN A 60 -13.57 14.57 17.85
N LEU A 61 -12.37 15.10 17.55
CA LEU A 61 -12.23 16.30 16.73
C LEU A 61 -12.72 16.08 15.28
N SER A 62 -12.43 14.92 14.72
CA SER A 62 -12.92 14.55 13.39
C SER A 62 -14.45 14.35 13.38
N ALA A 63 -15.00 13.74 14.43
CA ALA A 63 -16.43 13.54 14.65
C ALA A 63 -17.17 14.88 14.69
N SER A 64 -16.73 15.78 15.56
CA SER A 64 -17.29 17.13 15.71
C SER A 64 -17.14 18.00 14.47
N ARG A 65 -16.10 17.81 13.64
CA ARG A 65 -15.87 18.60 12.42
C ARG A 65 -16.69 18.11 11.23
N TYR A 66 -16.76 16.80 11.02
CA TYR A 66 -17.31 16.22 9.77
C TYR A 66 -18.69 15.58 9.94
N PHE A 67 -19.13 15.31 11.17
CA PHE A 67 -20.40 14.64 11.45
C PHE A 67 -21.28 15.47 12.40
N VAL A 68 -21.32 16.79 12.18
CA VAL A 68 -22.18 17.72 12.93
C VAL A 68 -23.65 17.31 12.80
N GLY A 69 -24.32 17.08 13.94
CA GLY A 69 -25.73 16.68 13.98
C GLY A 69 -25.99 15.17 14.00
N VAL A 70 -24.93 14.36 14.10
CA VAL A 70 -24.99 12.92 14.42
C VAL A 70 -24.73 12.74 15.92
N ASP A 71 -25.35 11.74 16.54
CA ASP A 71 -25.08 11.40 17.95
C ASP A 71 -23.58 11.14 18.17
N ASP A 72 -23.02 11.63 19.29
CA ASP A 72 -21.57 11.62 19.55
C ASP A 72 -20.92 10.23 19.44
N ALA A 73 -21.65 9.19 19.83
CA ALA A 73 -21.20 7.80 19.71
C ALA A 73 -21.06 7.38 18.24
N ASP A 74 -22.09 7.64 17.42
CA ASP A 74 -22.12 7.29 16.01
C ASP A 74 -21.15 8.14 15.20
N ALA A 75 -21.02 9.43 15.52
CA ALA A 75 -20.05 10.34 14.93
C ALA A 75 -18.61 9.87 15.17
N SER A 76 -18.32 9.32 16.36
CA SER A 76 -17.01 8.74 16.69
C SER A 76 -16.73 7.45 15.90
N VAL A 77 -17.73 6.58 15.74
CA VAL A 77 -17.60 5.35 14.93
C VAL A 77 -17.41 5.70 13.46
N LEU A 78 -18.14 6.70 12.94
CA LEU A 78 -17.97 7.20 11.57
C LEU A 78 -16.58 7.79 11.36
N ALA A 79 -16.08 8.62 12.28
CA ALA A 79 -14.73 9.18 12.19
C ALA A 79 -13.65 8.09 12.24
N LEU A 80 -13.82 7.08 13.09
CA LEU A 80 -12.92 5.94 13.13
C LEU A 80 -12.90 5.17 11.80
N VAL A 81 -14.07 4.87 11.24
CA VAL A 81 -14.18 4.00 10.04
C VAL A 81 -13.84 4.75 8.76
N LEU A 82 -14.27 6.01 8.61
CA LEU A 82 -14.18 6.77 7.36
C LEU A 82 -12.96 7.66 7.27
N ILE A 83 -12.36 8.02 8.40
CA ILE A 83 -11.16 8.84 8.45
C ILE A 83 -10.00 7.94 8.87
N GLN A 84 -9.94 7.48 10.12
CA GLN A 84 -8.78 6.72 10.61
C GLN A 84 -8.59 5.38 9.89
N GLY A 85 -9.69 4.73 9.50
CA GLY A 85 -9.70 3.42 8.88
C GLY A 85 -8.83 3.35 7.61
N PRO A 86 -9.10 4.18 6.60
CA PRO A 86 -8.30 4.21 5.38
C PRO A 86 -6.84 4.63 5.59
N TYR A 87 -6.51 5.45 6.58
CA TYR A 87 -5.10 5.73 6.90
C TYR A 87 -4.38 4.52 7.51
N MET A 88 -5.04 3.76 8.38
CA MET A 88 -4.52 2.46 8.83
C MET A 88 -4.40 1.47 7.67
N LEU A 89 -5.38 1.44 6.77
CA LEU A 89 -5.32 0.64 5.55
C LEU A 89 -4.12 1.00 4.68
N SER A 90 -3.72 2.28 4.66
CA SER A 90 -2.54 2.74 3.92
C SER A 90 -1.26 2.11 4.46
N ILE A 91 -1.15 1.90 5.78
CA ILE A 91 0.00 1.22 6.40
C ILE A 91 0.00 -0.27 6.04
N PHE A 92 -1.13 -0.96 6.22
CA PHE A 92 -1.23 -2.37 5.85
C PHE A 92 -1.02 -2.59 4.34
N GLY A 93 -1.51 -1.67 3.52
CA GLY A 93 -1.27 -1.61 2.08
C GLY A 93 0.22 -1.45 1.76
N ALA A 94 0.90 -0.46 2.35
CA ALA A 94 2.33 -0.26 2.20
C ALA A 94 3.15 -1.49 2.63
N VAL A 95 2.84 -2.11 3.78
CA VAL A 95 3.48 -3.35 4.24
C VAL A 95 3.23 -4.50 3.26
N THR A 96 2.03 -4.59 2.69
CA THR A 96 1.68 -5.59 1.68
C THR A 96 2.48 -5.35 0.40
N GLY A 97 2.55 -4.12 -0.10
CA GLY A 97 3.33 -3.73 -1.27
C GLY A 97 4.82 -4.01 -1.11
N LEU A 98 5.38 -3.67 0.05
CA LEU A 98 6.76 -4.02 0.41
C LEU A 98 6.99 -5.53 0.37
N ARG A 99 6.09 -6.32 0.96
CA ARG A 99 6.22 -7.78 0.96
C ARG A 99 6.12 -8.38 -0.44
N VAL A 100 5.21 -7.86 -1.26
CA VAL A 100 5.05 -8.29 -2.66
C VAL A 100 6.29 -7.95 -3.45
N GLY A 101 6.68 -6.67 -3.51
CA GLY A 101 7.85 -6.22 -4.28
C GLY A 101 9.11 -6.99 -3.91
N ARG A 102 9.35 -7.19 -2.61
CA ARG A 102 10.49 -7.96 -2.12
C ARG A 102 10.44 -9.43 -2.52
N LYS A 103 9.36 -10.14 -2.17
CA LYS A 103 9.25 -11.58 -2.44
C LYS A 103 9.28 -11.85 -3.94
N PHE A 104 8.77 -10.93 -4.74
CA PHE A 104 8.76 -11.05 -6.18
C PHE A 104 10.16 -10.88 -6.77
N ALA A 105 10.85 -9.78 -6.43
CA ALA A 105 12.22 -9.54 -6.88
C ALA A 105 13.17 -10.63 -6.40
N GLN A 106 13.16 -10.97 -5.10
CA GLN A 106 14.05 -12.00 -4.53
C GLN A 106 13.84 -13.36 -5.18
N ARG A 107 12.59 -13.80 -5.41
CA ARG A 107 12.35 -15.12 -6.03
C ARG A 107 12.86 -15.20 -7.46
N GLU A 108 12.74 -14.14 -8.24
CA GLU A 108 13.23 -14.18 -9.63
C GLU A 108 14.76 -14.18 -9.66
N ILE A 109 15.42 -13.43 -8.76
CA ILE A 109 16.88 -13.40 -8.63
C ILE A 109 17.42 -14.75 -8.09
N GLU A 110 16.96 -15.18 -6.90
CA GLU A 110 17.45 -16.39 -6.22
C GLU A 110 17.20 -17.69 -6.98
N SER A 111 16.20 -17.73 -7.87
CA SER A 111 15.91 -18.93 -8.66
C SER A 111 16.72 -19.05 -9.95
N GLY A 112 17.64 -18.11 -10.21
CA GLY A 112 18.39 -18.02 -11.48
C GLY A 112 17.51 -17.75 -12.70
N ARG A 113 16.22 -17.47 -12.48
CA ARG A 113 15.25 -17.24 -13.57
C ARG A 113 15.39 -15.86 -14.17
N PHE A 114 15.85 -14.91 -13.37
CA PHE A 114 16.22 -13.59 -13.86
C PHE A 114 17.31 -13.70 -14.93
N GLU A 115 18.34 -14.52 -14.72
CA GLU A 115 19.39 -14.81 -15.71
C GLU A 115 18.84 -15.46 -16.99
N LEU A 116 17.91 -16.41 -16.86
CA LEU A 116 17.27 -17.06 -18.02
C LEU A 116 16.45 -16.07 -18.86
N VAL A 117 15.79 -15.10 -18.21
CA VAL A 117 15.01 -14.07 -18.91
C VAL A 117 15.93 -13.04 -19.56
N LEU A 118 17.08 -12.72 -18.94
CA LEU A 118 18.11 -11.86 -19.54
C LEU A 118 18.88 -12.55 -20.68
N ALA A 119 18.98 -13.88 -20.67
CA ALA A 119 19.57 -14.65 -21.77
C ALA A 119 18.64 -14.75 -22.99
N ALA A 120 17.35 -14.44 -22.83
CA ALA A 120 16.39 -14.31 -23.91
C ALA A 120 16.51 -12.91 -24.58
N PRO A 121 15.88 -12.64 -25.75
CA PRO A 121 16.03 -11.37 -26.46
C PRO A 121 15.21 -10.22 -25.83
N TYR A 122 15.31 -10.06 -24.51
CA TYR A 122 14.72 -8.98 -23.73
C TYR A 122 15.81 -8.06 -23.23
N GLU A 123 15.56 -6.76 -23.30
CA GLU A 123 16.45 -5.77 -22.72
C GLU A 123 16.24 -5.72 -21.19
N PRO A 124 17.26 -5.38 -20.40
CA PRO A 124 17.14 -5.40 -18.94
C PRO A 124 16.09 -4.44 -18.38
N ASP A 125 15.89 -3.30 -19.03
CA ASP A 125 14.82 -2.34 -18.72
C ASP A 125 13.43 -2.93 -18.98
N GLU A 126 13.26 -3.74 -20.04
CA GLU A 126 12.01 -4.43 -20.35
C GLU A 126 11.64 -5.44 -19.26
N VAL A 127 12.64 -6.18 -18.74
CA VAL A 127 12.48 -7.14 -17.65
C VAL A 127 12.12 -6.42 -16.34
N PHE A 128 12.82 -5.34 -16.03
CA PHE A 128 12.54 -4.52 -14.86
C PHE A 128 11.12 -3.96 -14.89
N ARG A 129 10.73 -3.30 -16.00
CA ARG A 129 9.38 -2.74 -16.16
C ARG A 129 8.31 -3.82 -16.08
N GLY A 130 8.58 -5.01 -16.62
CA GLY A 130 7.72 -6.18 -16.49
C GLY A 130 7.52 -6.62 -15.04
N LEU A 131 8.60 -6.70 -14.27
CA LEU A 131 8.56 -7.06 -12.84
C LEU A 131 7.89 -6.00 -11.97
N LEU A 132 8.19 -4.72 -12.22
CA LEU A 132 7.57 -3.60 -11.53
C LEU A 132 6.07 -3.58 -11.80
N THR A 133 5.67 -3.65 -13.07
CA THR A 133 4.25 -3.67 -13.47
C THR A 133 3.54 -4.89 -12.89
N GLY A 134 4.16 -6.07 -12.95
CA GLY A 134 3.60 -7.28 -12.34
C GLY A 134 3.43 -7.15 -10.82
N SER A 135 4.42 -6.59 -10.14
CA SER A 135 4.37 -6.35 -8.69
C SER A 135 3.28 -5.35 -8.33
N ILE A 136 3.14 -4.27 -9.10
CA ILE A 136 2.09 -3.25 -8.94
C ILE A 136 0.71 -3.90 -9.11
N LEU A 137 0.48 -4.62 -10.20
CA LEU A 137 -0.82 -5.26 -10.47
C LEU A 137 -1.19 -6.28 -9.38
N LEU A 138 -0.24 -7.10 -8.95
CA LEU A 138 -0.47 -8.05 -7.87
C LEU A 138 -0.76 -7.34 -6.54
N THR A 139 -0.04 -6.25 -6.26
CA THR A 139 -0.25 -5.47 -5.05
C THR A 139 -1.61 -4.78 -5.06
N LEU A 140 -2.03 -4.22 -6.20
CA LEU A 140 -3.37 -3.64 -6.36
C LEU A 140 -4.46 -4.69 -6.14
N ALA A 141 -4.29 -5.92 -6.65
CA ALA A 141 -5.21 -7.01 -6.38
C ALA A 141 -5.27 -7.38 -4.89
N GLN A 142 -4.13 -7.41 -4.20
CA GLN A 142 -4.09 -7.67 -2.75
C GLN A 142 -4.67 -6.51 -1.93
N LEU A 143 -4.40 -5.27 -2.33
CA LEU A 143 -4.98 -4.07 -1.73
C LEU A 143 -6.50 -4.04 -1.92
N PHE A 144 -6.99 -4.46 -3.08
CA PHE A 144 -8.42 -4.60 -3.33
C PHE A 144 -9.07 -5.60 -2.37
N VAL A 145 -8.48 -6.79 -2.19
CA VAL A 145 -8.96 -7.78 -1.20
C VAL A 145 -8.92 -7.21 0.21
N LEU A 146 -7.84 -6.53 0.57
CA LEU A 146 -7.69 -5.88 1.87
C LEU A 146 -8.77 -4.81 2.09
N ALA A 147 -9.04 -3.98 1.08
CA ALA A 147 -10.06 -2.93 1.11
C ALA A 147 -11.48 -3.52 1.19
N VAL A 148 -11.80 -4.53 0.40
CA VAL A 148 -13.11 -5.20 0.43
C VAL A 148 -13.40 -5.78 1.81
N ILE A 149 -12.42 -6.44 2.43
CA ILE A 149 -12.62 -7.06 3.75
C ILE A 149 -12.61 -6.00 4.85
N GLY A 150 -11.60 -5.14 4.87
CA GLY A 150 -11.43 -4.15 5.93
C GLY A 150 -12.49 -3.05 5.88
N LEU A 151 -12.57 -2.36 4.74
CA LEU A 151 -13.50 -1.24 4.57
C LEU A 151 -14.91 -1.72 4.28
N GLY A 152 -15.08 -2.70 3.39
CA GLY A 152 -16.41 -3.26 3.11
C GLY A 152 -17.04 -3.89 4.35
N GLY A 153 -16.24 -4.57 5.18
CA GLY A 153 -16.72 -5.09 6.45
C GLY A 153 -17.00 -3.99 7.49
N ALA A 154 -16.21 -2.91 7.53
CA ALA A 154 -16.50 -1.76 8.39
C ALA A 154 -17.74 -0.97 7.95
N LEU A 155 -18.00 -0.86 6.64
CA LEU A 155 -19.25 -0.30 6.12
C LEU A 155 -20.44 -1.19 6.47
N ALA A 156 -20.31 -2.52 6.34
CA ALA A 156 -21.34 -3.46 6.77
C ALA A 156 -21.64 -3.34 8.28
N LEU A 157 -20.61 -3.06 9.09
CA LEU A 157 -20.77 -2.77 10.52
C LEU A 157 -21.61 -1.51 10.73
N LEU A 158 -21.29 -0.40 10.06
CA LEU A 158 -22.06 0.85 10.18
C LEU A 158 -23.53 0.65 9.82
N VAL A 159 -23.80 -0.08 8.74
CA VAL A 159 -25.17 -0.44 8.33
C VAL A 159 -25.86 -1.29 9.40
N SER A 160 -25.15 -2.24 10.02
CA SER A 160 -25.72 -3.08 11.09
C SER A 160 -26.01 -2.33 12.39
N LEU A 161 -25.44 -1.13 12.56
CA LEU A 161 -25.67 -0.25 13.71
C LEU A 161 -26.71 0.84 13.40
N ASP A 162 -27.39 0.78 12.25
CA ASP A 162 -28.36 1.78 11.78
C ASP A 162 -27.79 3.21 11.70
N VAL A 163 -26.46 3.35 11.55
CA VAL A 163 -25.81 4.65 11.43
C VAL A 163 -26.05 5.24 10.04
N SER A 164 -26.77 6.36 9.97
CA SER A 164 -27.07 7.02 8.69
C SER A 164 -25.85 7.75 8.13
N LEU A 165 -25.51 7.45 6.87
CA LEU A 165 -24.46 8.16 6.14
C LEU A 165 -24.97 9.56 5.75
N THR A 166 -24.30 10.61 6.21
CA THR A 166 -24.66 12.00 5.89
C THR A 166 -24.23 12.38 4.46
N SER A 167 -24.73 13.50 3.93
CA SER A 167 -24.39 13.97 2.57
C SER A 167 -22.92 14.33 2.35
N GLN A 168 -22.12 14.47 3.42
CA GLN A 168 -20.67 14.66 3.32
C GLN A 168 -19.88 13.36 3.13
N PHE A 169 -20.58 12.21 3.17
CA PHE A 169 -19.98 10.89 2.97
C PHE A 169 -19.21 10.79 1.66
N ASP A 170 -19.76 11.27 0.54
CA ASP A 170 -19.18 11.06 -0.79
C ASP A 170 -17.78 11.66 -0.94
N HIS A 171 -17.59 12.89 -0.43
CA HIS A 171 -16.28 13.57 -0.49
C HIS A 171 -15.25 12.92 0.43
N LEU A 172 -15.65 12.57 1.66
CA LEU A 172 -14.75 11.94 2.63
C LEU A 172 -14.39 10.51 2.22
N ALA A 173 -15.37 9.74 1.76
CA ALA A 173 -15.18 8.41 1.23
C ALA A 173 -14.17 8.43 0.07
N TYR A 174 -14.34 9.33 -0.89
CA TYR A 174 -13.46 9.40 -2.06
C TYR A 174 -12.00 9.66 -1.67
N VAL A 175 -11.75 10.66 -0.84
CA VAL A 175 -10.40 11.04 -0.41
C VAL A 175 -9.76 9.93 0.42
N SER A 176 -10.50 9.40 1.39
CA SER A 176 -10.00 8.37 2.28
C SER A 176 -9.73 7.06 1.53
N PHE A 177 -10.59 6.64 0.59
CA PHE A 177 -10.39 5.40 -0.18
C PHE A 177 -9.28 5.46 -1.22
N LEU A 178 -8.97 6.65 -1.74
CA LEU A 178 -7.87 6.80 -2.70
C LEU A 178 -6.50 6.89 -2.03
N THR A 179 -6.41 7.38 -0.79
CA THR A 179 -5.13 7.61 -0.11
C THR A 179 -4.25 6.35 0.07
N PRO A 180 -4.79 5.14 0.33
CA PRO A 180 -4.00 3.92 0.45
C PRO A 180 -3.26 3.52 -0.83
N ILE A 181 -3.80 3.87 -2.00
CA ILE A 181 -3.27 3.41 -3.29
C ILE A 181 -1.87 3.97 -3.54
N PRO A 182 -1.63 5.29 -3.52
CA PRO A 182 -0.28 5.84 -3.73
C PRO A 182 0.76 5.32 -2.75
N ALA A 183 0.43 5.25 -1.45
CA ALA A 183 1.36 4.79 -0.43
C ALA A 183 1.74 3.31 -0.63
N THR A 184 0.78 2.50 -1.04
CA THR A 184 1.00 1.08 -1.37
C THR A 184 1.89 0.92 -2.59
N LEU A 185 1.63 1.69 -3.66
CA LEU A 185 2.42 1.66 -4.89
C LEU A 185 3.85 2.16 -4.67
N TRP A 186 4.02 3.22 -3.88
CA TRP A 186 5.33 3.71 -3.46
C TRP A 186 6.16 2.61 -2.80
N ALA A 187 5.57 1.87 -1.86
CA ALA A 187 6.26 0.80 -1.17
C ALA A 187 6.75 -0.29 -2.15
N VAL A 188 5.96 -0.61 -3.18
CA VAL A 188 6.37 -1.55 -4.24
C VAL A 188 7.54 -0.98 -5.02
N VAL A 189 7.43 0.26 -5.52
CA VAL A 189 8.46 0.89 -6.35
C VAL A 189 9.79 0.97 -5.61
N VAL A 190 9.80 1.49 -4.38
CA VAL A 190 11.02 1.58 -3.56
C VAL A 190 11.63 0.20 -3.35
N THR A 191 10.82 -0.79 -3.01
CA THR A 191 11.34 -2.12 -2.69
C THR A 191 11.90 -2.83 -3.92
N VAL A 192 11.21 -2.73 -5.07
CA VAL A 192 11.67 -3.31 -6.33
C VAL A 192 12.93 -2.58 -6.81
N ALA A 193 12.95 -1.25 -6.80
CA ALA A 193 14.12 -0.45 -7.17
C ALA A 193 15.35 -0.82 -6.32
N VAL A 194 15.21 -0.81 -4.99
CA VAL A 194 16.34 -1.12 -4.10
C VAL A 194 16.81 -2.56 -4.27
N SER A 195 15.91 -3.53 -4.43
CA SER A 195 16.28 -4.94 -4.64
C SER A 195 17.14 -5.12 -5.90
N PHE A 196 16.90 -4.31 -6.93
CA PHE A 196 17.67 -4.32 -8.17
C PHE A 196 19.01 -3.58 -8.05
N PHE A 197 19.08 -2.49 -7.29
CA PHE A 197 20.35 -1.76 -7.11
C PHE A 197 21.31 -2.42 -6.11
N SER A 198 20.81 -3.19 -5.14
CA SER A 198 21.65 -3.75 -4.08
C SER A 198 22.26 -5.12 -4.39
N GLY A 199 21.73 -5.87 -5.37
CA GLY A 199 22.06 -7.28 -5.54
C GLY A 199 21.63 -8.14 -4.34
N THR A 200 21.89 -9.45 -4.40
CA THR A 200 21.55 -10.42 -3.34
C THR A 200 22.43 -10.29 -2.09
N ASP A 201 23.72 -10.03 -2.24
CA ASP A 201 24.70 -10.06 -1.15
C ASP A 201 24.79 -8.77 -0.28
N ARG A 202 24.34 -7.60 -0.77
CA ARG A 202 24.41 -6.35 0.04
C ARG A 202 23.17 -6.06 0.87
N LEU A 203 22.20 -6.97 0.93
CA LEU A 203 21.07 -6.92 1.87
C LEU A 203 21.48 -7.33 3.30
N ILE A 204 22.63 -6.82 3.76
CA ILE A 204 22.99 -6.77 5.18
C ILE A 204 21.86 -6.02 5.91
N ASN A 205 21.48 -6.49 7.10
CA ASN A 205 20.30 -6.06 7.87
C ASN A 205 20.04 -4.53 7.90
N ASN A 206 21.07 -3.69 7.78
CA ASN A 206 20.94 -2.22 7.75
C ASN A 206 20.23 -1.67 6.50
N VAL A 207 20.60 -2.10 5.29
CA VAL A 207 19.93 -1.63 4.04
C VAL A 207 18.48 -2.09 4.00
N ARG A 208 18.23 -3.31 4.49
CA ARG A 208 16.89 -3.87 4.66
C ARG A 208 16.01 -3.01 5.57
N ASN A 209 16.56 -2.57 6.71
CA ASN A 209 15.82 -1.74 7.66
C ASN A 209 15.52 -0.35 7.09
N VAL A 210 16.50 0.30 6.45
CA VAL A 210 16.31 1.60 5.81
C VAL A 210 15.25 1.52 4.71
N THR A 211 15.30 0.49 3.85
CA THR A 211 14.32 0.30 2.78
C THR A 211 12.91 0.11 3.34
N ASN A 212 12.76 -0.66 4.42
CA ASN A 212 11.46 -0.85 5.07
C ASN A 212 10.91 0.47 5.62
N VAL A 213 11.75 1.29 6.24
CA VAL A 213 11.34 2.60 6.76
C VAL A 213 10.93 3.51 5.62
N VAL A 214 11.74 3.65 4.56
CA VAL A 214 11.46 4.54 3.43
C VAL A 214 10.20 4.11 2.66
N ALA A 215 10.00 2.80 2.46
CA ALA A 215 8.85 2.27 1.75
C ALA A 215 7.53 2.50 2.50
N VAL A 216 7.54 2.48 3.84
CA VAL A 216 6.33 2.66 4.66
C VAL A 216 6.19 4.12 5.14
N ALA A 217 7.23 4.94 5.00
CA ALA A 217 7.27 6.31 5.49
C ALA A 217 6.10 7.19 5.03
N PRO A 218 5.65 7.16 3.75
CA PRO A 218 4.49 7.95 3.37
C PRO A 218 3.23 7.53 4.12
N ALA A 219 2.94 6.23 4.22
CA ALA A 219 1.76 5.75 4.94
C ALA A 219 1.78 6.13 6.44
N LEU A 220 2.94 5.96 7.09
CA LEU A 220 3.11 6.36 8.49
C LEU A 220 3.03 7.86 8.66
N GLY A 221 3.68 8.63 7.78
CA GLY A 221 3.67 10.08 7.79
C GLY A 221 2.25 10.63 7.69
N THR A 222 1.44 10.09 6.77
CA THR A 222 0.02 10.46 6.62
C THR A 222 -0.75 10.19 7.91
N LEU A 223 -0.60 9.01 8.51
CA LEU A 223 -1.27 8.68 9.78
C LEU A 223 -0.83 9.61 10.92
N LEU A 224 0.47 9.88 11.05
CA LEU A 224 1.03 10.73 12.10
C LEU A 224 0.56 12.18 11.95
N VAL A 225 0.55 12.72 10.73
CA VAL A 225 0.06 14.08 10.45
C VAL A 225 -1.40 14.21 10.89
N LEU A 226 -2.25 13.25 10.59
CA LEU A 226 -3.67 13.28 10.96
C LEU A 226 -3.94 13.01 12.45
N SER A 227 -3.03 12.26 13.09
CA SER A 227 -3.10 12.00 14.52
C SER A 227 -2.67 13.21 15.33
N PHE A 228 -1.61 13.92 14.92
CA PHE A 228 -1.06 15.08 15.64
C PHE A 228 -1.66 16.42 15.22
N TYR A 229 -2.11 16.54 13.97
CA TYR A 229 -2.72 17.73 13.39
C TYR A 229 -4.08 17.38 12.77
N PRO A 230 -5.07 17.02 13.60
CA PRO A 230 -6.42 16.66 13.13
C PRO A 230 -7.13 17.83 12.41
N ASP A 231 -6.63 19.06 12.57
CA ASP A 231 -7.17 20.24 11.92
C ASP A 231 -6.77 20.38 10.45
N VAL A 232 -5.86 19.56 9.94
CA VAL A 232 -5.44 19.60 8.53
C VAL A 232 -6.54 19.03 7.64
N ASP A 233 -6.74 19.68 6.49
CA ASP A 233 -7.65 19.21 5.46
C ASP A 233 -7.19 17.85 4.88
N LEU A 234 -8.10 16.87 4.91
CA LEU A 234 -7.86 15.50 4.44
C LEU A 234 -7.48 15.46 2.97
N PHE A 235 -8.07 16.35 2.15
CA PHE A 235 -7.78 16.42 0.73
C PHE A 235 -6.35 16.88 0.47
N THR A 236 -5.90 17.92 1.18
CA THR A 236 -4.52 18.41 1.11
C THR A 236 -3.51 17.32 1.48
N VAL A 237 -3.79 16.55 2.54
CA VAL A 237 -2.93 15.43 2.96
C VAL A 237 -2.89 14.33 1.89
N ALA A 238 -4.04 13.93 1.36
CA ALA A 238 -4.11 12.92 0.30
C ALA A 238 -3.37 13.37 -0.97
N LEU A 239 -3.53 14.63 -1.39
CA LEU A 239 -2.85 15.19 -2.55
C LEU A 239 -1.33 15.26 -2.34
N ALA A 240 -0.88 15.66 -1.15
CA ALA A 240 0.53 15.67 -0.80
C ALA A 240 1.13 14.25 -0.81
N THR A 241 0.44 13.27 -0.23
CA THR A 241 0.86 11.86 -0.26
C THR A 241 0.90 11.34 -1.69
N PHE A 242 -0.12 11.61 -2.50
CA PHE A 242 -0.16 11.24 -3.92
C PHE A 242 1.01 11.85 -4.68
N GLY A 243 1.22 13.17 -4.55
CA GLY A 243 2.29 13.90 -5.21
C GLY A 243 3.67 13.36 -4.85
N LEU A 244 3.93 13.12 -3.56
CA LEU A 244 5.18 12.52 -3.08
C LEU A 244 5.42 11.14 -3.70
N CYS A 245 4.40 10.27 -3.70
CA CYS A 245 4.52 8.92 -4.25
C CYS A 245 4.69 8.93 -5.77
N ALA A 246 4.00 9.83 -6.49
CA ALA A 246 4.10 9.98 -7.93
C ALA A 246 5.48 10.49 -8.35
N VAL A 247 5.95 11.59 -7.73
CA VAL A 247 7.29 12.14 -7.99
C VAL A 247 8.35 11.10 -7.69
N GLY A 248 8.25 10.44 -6.54
CA GLY A 248 9.19 9.41 -6.16
C GLY A 248 9.19 8.20 -7.12
N THR A 249 8.03 7.83 -7.67
CA THR A 249 7.94 6.77 -8.69
C THR A 249 8.63 7.18 -9.99
N VAL A 250 8.46 8.42 -10.42
CA VAL A 250 9.14 8.97 -11.61
C VAL A 250 10.65 9.01 -11.39
N VAL A 251 11.11 9.53 -10.25
CA VAL A 251 12.54 9.57 -9.91
C VAL A 251 13.16 8.18 -9.87
N ALA A 252 12.49 7.21 -9.24
CA ALA A 252 12.97 5.83 -9.22
C ALA A 252 13.05 5.22 -10.62
N SER A 253 12.04 5.47 -11.47
CA SER A 253 12.04 4.97 -12.85
C SER A 253 13.18 5.56 -13.67
N VAL A 254 13.42 6.88 -13.58
CA VAL A 254 14.51 7.56 -14.27
C VAL A 254 15.87 7.09 -13.76
N ALA A 255 16.05 6.97 -12.45
CA ALA A 255 17.30 6.50 -11.85
C ALA A 255 17.69 5.11 -12.37
N ILE A 256 16.70 4.23 -12.59
CA ILE A 256 16.91 2.88 -13.11
C ILE A 256 17.32 2.93 -14.58
N ASP A 257 16.60 3.69 -15.40
CA ASP A 257 16.97 3.86 -16.82
C ASP A 257 18.41 4.42 -16.97
N THR A 258 18.88 5.22 -16.02
CA THR A 258 20.23 5.82 -16.10
C THR A 258 21.35 5.01 -15.46
N TRP A 259 21.09 4.31 -14.35
CA TRP A 259 22.14 3.73 -13.49
C TRP A 259 22.09 2.22 -13.38
N PHE A 260 21.12 1.56 -14.02
CA PHE A 260 21.03 0.11 -13.97
C PHE A 260 22.09 -0.53 -14.87
N ALA A 261 22.97 -1.32 -14.27
CA ALA A 261 23.92 -2.19 -14.97
C ALA A 261 23.61 -3.63 -14.57
N VAL A 262 23.43 -4.53 -15.55
CA VAL A 262 23.08 -5.94 -15.30
C VAL A 262 24.10 -6.61 -14.38
N GLU A 263 25.37 -6.20 -14.49
CA GLU A 263 26.47 -6.69 -13.66
C GLU A 263 26.21 -6.50 -12.17
N THR A 264 25.54 -5.42 -11.72
CA THR A 264 25.32 -5.17 -10.29
C THR A 264 24.29 -6.11 -9.66
N VAL A 265 23.42 -6.73 -10.46
CA VAL A 265 22.44 -7.73 -9.99
C VAL A 265 23.04 -9.13 -9.96
N LEU A 266 23.93 -9.45 -10.91
CA LEU A 266 24.52 -10.78 -11.10
C LEU A 266 25.84 -11.00 -10.35
N SER A 267 26.53 -9.92 -9.95
CA SER A 267 27.84 -10.00 -9.29
C SER A 267 27.78 -10.09 -7.76
N GLY A 268 26.65 -10.50 -7.18
CA GLY A 268 26.51 -10.67 -5.74
C GLY A 268 25.51 -11.74 -5.39
#